data_AF-A0A354IE86-F1
#
_entry.id   AF-A0A354IE86-F1
#
_cell.length_a   1.000
_cell.length_b   1.000
_cell.length_c   1.000
_cell.angle_alpha   90.00
_cell.angle_beta   90.00
_cell.angle_gamma   90.00
#
_symmetry.space_group_name_H-M   'P 1'
#
loop_
_entity.id
_entity.type
_entity.pdbx_description
1 polymer ?
#
loop_
_entity_poly.entity_id
_entity_poly.type
_entity_poly.pdbx_seq_one_letter_code
_entity_poly.pdbx_strand_id
1 'polypeptide(L)'
;MRNHYDGMIYRGTTAANVFVLAEILQDAEIAACYATYWQRGKRVLEKSLGDNMSIEPVAVTMPDGTAANRRAVLVTLSQADTLLFEADDPADGSDDVRVQLRVKTANGEAAATRYIYLDVHDVIKEGVI
;
A
#
# COMPACT_ATOMS: atom_id res chain seq x y z
N MET A 1 -18.19 -25.00 34.09
CA MET A 1 -18.36 -23.56 33.80
C MET A 1 -17.50 -23.24 32.58
N ARG A 2 -18.11 -22.88 31.44
CA ARG A 2 -17.38 -22.42 30.26
C ARG A 2 -17.02 -20.96 30.49
N ASN A 3 -15.73 -20.65 30.54
CA ASN A 3 -15.27 -19.26 30.51
C ASN A 3 -15.42 -18.77 29.07
N HIS A 4 -16.53 -18.06 28.81
CA HIS A 4 -16.67 -17.20 27.64
C HIS A 4 -15.77 -15.98 27.89
N TYR A 5 -14.61 -15.95 27.25
CA TYR A 5 -13.93 -14.69 27.00
C TYR A 5 -14.47 -14.18 25.66
N ASP A 6 -15.52 -13.36 25.74
CA ASP A 6 -16.12 -12.69 24.59
C ASP A 6 -15.77 -11.20 24.69
N GLY A 7 -15.02 -10.69 23.71
CA GLY A 7 -14.60 -9.30 23.64
C GLY A 7 -13.17 -9.01 24.09
N MET A 8 -12.17 -9.53 23.38
CA MET A 8 -10.85 -8.89 23.34
C MET A 8 -10.79 -7.93 22.14
N ILE A 9 -10.67 -6.63 22.41
CA ILE A 9 -10.32 -5.63 21.39
C ILE A 9 -8.81 -5.72 21.17
N TYR A 10 -8.39 -6.13 19.97
CA TYR A 10 -6.98 -6.17 19.60
C TYR A 10 -6.55 -4.84 18.98
N ARG A 11 -5.48 -4.23 19.50
CA ARG A 11 -4.88 -3.03 18.91
C ARG A 11 -3.93 -3.44 17.80
N GLY A 12 -4.37 -3.42 16.54
CA GLY A 12 -3.49 -3.67 15.39
C GLY A 12 -2.61 -2.46 15.00
N THR A 13 -1.51 -2.68 14.28
CA THR A 13 -0.61 -1.65 13.69
C THR A 13 -1.07 -1.19 12.32
N THR A 14 -1.32 0.11 12.11
CA THR A 14 -1.82 0.70 10.84
C THR A 14 -1.16 0.06 9.61
N ALA A 15 -1.95 -0.45 8.66
CA ALA A 15 -1.42 -1.13 7.49
C ALA A 15 -0.60 -0.15 6.66
N ALA A 16 0.59 -0.58 6.23
CA ALA A 16 1.51 0.24 5.45
C ALA A 16 2.03 -0.56 4.25
N ASN A 17 1.79 -0.04 3.05
CA ASN A 17 2.31 -0.59 1.82
C ASN A 17 3.60 0.14 1.44
N VAL A 18 4.65 -0.61 1.13
CA VAL A 18 5.96 -0.08 0.75
C VAL A 18 6.26 -0.45 -0.69
N PHE A 19 6.45 0.56 -1.54
CA PHE A 19 6.75 0.37 -2.94
C PHE A 19 8.08 1.01 -3.30
N VAL A 20 9.10 0.19 -3.60
CA VAL A 20 10.42 0.68 -3.99
C VAL A 20 10.33 1.35 -5.37
N LEU A 21 10.85 2.58 -5.47
CA LEU A 21 10.86 3.31 -6.74
C LEU A 21 11.80 2.65 -7.75
N ALA A 22 11.45 2.72 -9.03
CA ALA A 22 12.34 2.26 -10.10
C ALA A 22 13.65 3.06 -10.12
N GLU A 23 14.72 2.48 -10.68
CA GLU A 23 16.07 3.09 -10.73
C GLU A 23 16.04 4.53 -11.24
N ILE A 24 15.32 4.76 -12.34
CA ILE A 24 15.20 6.07 -12.99
C ILE A 24 14.55 7.15 -12.10
N LEU A 25 13.86 6.76 -11.02
CA LEU A 25 13.20 7.67 -10.08
C LEU A 25 13.95 7.81 -8.76
N GLN A 26 15.05 7.07 -8.54
CA GLN A 26 15.79 7.12 -7.28
C GLN A 26 16.37 8.51 -7.01
N ASP A 27 16.96 9.14 -8.02
CA ASP A 27 17.56 10.47 -7.90
C ASP A 27 16.65 11.61 -8.39
N ALA A 28 15.44 11.29 -8.86
CA ALA A 28 14.51 12.28 -9.39
C ALA A 28 13.85 13.10 -8.26
N GLU A 29 13.74 14.40 -8.47
CA GLU A 29 12.90 15.26 -7.64
C GLU A 29 11.43 15.00 -7.98
N ILE A 30 10.65 14.57 -6.98
CA ILE A 30 9.26 14.17 -7.17
C ILE A 30 8.35 15.32 -6.71
N ALA A 31 7.59 15.88 -7.66
CA ALA A 31 6.65 16.97 -7.39
C ALA A 31 5.28 16.45 -6.95
N ALA A 32 4.86 15.27 -7.44
CA ALA A 32 3.65 14.61 -6.99
C ALA A 32 3.77 13.08 -7.12
N CYS A 33 3.11 12.37 -6.21
CA CYS A 33 2.88 10.94 -6.32
C CYS A 33 1.45 10.65 -5.90
N TYR A 34 0.84 9.67 -6.56
CA TYR A 34 -0.50 9.16 -6.27
C TYR A 34 -0.47 7.63 -6.22
N ALA A 35 -1.11 7.05 -5.22
CA ALA A 35 -1.36 5.62 -5.12
C ALA A 35 -2.86 5.35 -5.26
N THR A 36 -3.26 4.62 -6.29
CA THR A 36 -4.67 4.34 -6.55
C THR A 36 -4.95 2.85 -6.42
N TYR A 37 -5.86 2.53 -5.51
CA TYR A 37 -6.27 1.18 -5.19
C TYR A 37 -7.59 0.85 -5.90
N TRP A 38 -7.64 -0.35 -6.45
CA TRP A 38 -8.76 -0.91 -7.16
C TRP A 38 -9.09 -2.29 -6.62
N GLN A 39 -10.37 -2.56 -6.44
CA GLN A 39 -10.87 -3.90 -6.12
C GLN A 39 -12.13 -4.14 -6.96
N ARG A 40 -12.34 -5.38 -7.42
CA ARG A 40 -13.55 -5.75 -8.20
C ARG A 40 -13.86 -4.80 -9.38
N GLY A 41 -12.80 -4.37 -10.08
CA GLY A 41 -12.95 -3.46 -11.23
C GLY A 41 -13.24 -1.99 -10.90
N LYS A 42 -13.37 -1.60 -9.62
CA LYS A 42 -13.70 -0.23 -9.20
C LYS A 42 -12.55 0.42 -8.45
N ARG A 43 -12.42 1.74 -8.57
CA ARG A 43 -11.49 2.52 -7.75
C ARG A 43 -12.07 2.64 -6.35
N VAL A 44 -11.31 2.20 -5.36
CA VAL A 44 -11.73 2.16 -3.96
C VAL A 44 -11.10 3.32 -3.18
N LEU A 45 -9.81 3.56 -3.39
CA LEU A 45 -9.05 4.55 -2.65
C LEU A 45 -8.01 5.23 -3.53
N GLU A 46 -7.72 6.51 -3.25
CA GLU A 46 -6.60 7.23 -3.81
C GLU A 46 -5.89 8.00 -2.70
N LYS A 47 -4.56 7.87 -2.62
CA LYS A 47 -3.69 8.63 -1.72
C LYS A 47 -2.72 9.49 -2.51
N SER A 48 -2.33 10.62 -1.93
CA SER A 48 -1.37 11.56 -2.51
C SER A 48 -0.30 11.95 -1.48
N LEU A 49 0.86 12.43 -1.94
CA LEU A 49 1.92 12.86 -1.02
C LEU A 49 1.38 13.86 0.00
N GLY A 50 1.69 13.64 1.28
CA GLY A 50 1.19 14.44 2.39
C GLY A 50 -0.16 13.97 2.98
N ASP A 51 -0.91 13.11 2.30
CA ASP A 51 -2.10 12.43 2.85
C ASP A 51 -1.79 10.95 3.10
N ASN A 52 -1.26 10.66 4.29
CA ASN A 52 -0.80 9.32 4.71
C ASN A 52 0.14 8.63 3.70
N MET A 53 0.80 9.40 2.84
CA MET A 53 1.80 8.91 1.90
C MET A 53 3.06 9.77 1.98
N SER A 54 4.20 9.11 2.08
CA SER A 54 5.53 9.72 2.13
C SER A 54 6.48 9.00 1.17
N ILE A 55 7.64 9.62 0.92
CA ILE A 55 8.75 8.98 0.22
C ILE A 55 9.93 8.94 1.17
N GLU A 56 10.38 7.73 1.48
CA GLU A 56 11.37 7.49 2.53
C GLU A 56 12.47 6.55 2.03
N PRO A 57 13.70 6.68 2.54
CA PRO A 57 14.74 5.68 2.30
C PRO A 57 14.40 4.38 3.02
N VAL A 58 14.47 3.26 2.31
CA VAL A 58 14.26 1.90 2.79
C VAL A 58 15.47 1.06 2.42
N ALA A 59 15.98 0.27 3.37
CA ALA A 59 17.02 -0.71 3.11
C ALA A 59 16.43 -1.91 2.36
N VAL A 60 17.00 -2.23 1.21
CA VAL A 60 16.56 -3.36 0.36
C VAL A 60 17.76 -4.28 0.14
N THR A 61 17.54 -5.59 0.29
CA THR A 61 18.53 -6.59 -0.07
C THR A 61 18.44 -6.84 -1.58
N MET A 62 19.53 -6.57 -2.28
CA MET A 62 19.67 -6.77 -3.72
C MET A 62 19.87 -8.27 -4.03
N PRO A 63 19.63 -8.72 -5.27
CA PRO A 63 19.79 -10.13 -5.66
C PRO A 63 21.18 -10.71 -5.43
N ASP A 64 22.21 -9.86 -5.39
CA ASP A 64 23.60 -10.24 -5.10
C ASP A 64 23.91 -10.34 -3.58
N GLY A 65 22.89 -10.14 -2.73
CA GLY A 65 23.00 -10.19 -1.27
C GLY A 65 23.49 -8.88 -0.63
N THR A 66 23.75 -7.83 -1.40
CA THR A 66 24.15 -6.53 -0.86
C THR A 66 22.96 -5.73 -0.35
N ALA A 67 23.16 -4.94 0.69
CA ALA A 67 22.15 -4.00 1.17
C ALA A 67 22.31 -2.66 0.45
N ALA A 68 21.21 -2.14 -0.11
CA ALA A 68 21.16 -0.82 -0.72
C ALA A 68 20.03 0.01 -0.11
N ASN A 69 20.30 1.30 0.13
CA ASN A 69 19.23 2.23 0.48
C ASN A 69 18.54 2.72 -0.80
N ARG A 70 17.24 2.48 -0.89
CA ARG A 70 16.39 2.90 -2.01
C ARG A 70 15.28 3.79 -1.48
N ARG A 71 14.88 4.80 -2.24
CA ARG A 71 13.64 5.53 -1.97
C ARG A 71 12.46 4.64 -2.30
N ALA A 72 11.50 4.62 -1.39
CA ALA A 72 10.25 3.93 -1.54
C ALA A 72 9.08 4.87 -1.24
N VAL A 73 7.95 4.63 -1.89
CA VAL A 73 6.68 5.22 -1.53
C VAL A 73 6.10 4.41 -0.38
N LEU A 74 5.91 5.06 0.77
CA LEU A 74 5.23 4.49 1.92
C LEU A 74 3.78 4.99 1.91
N VAL A 75 2.82 4.08 1.83
CA VAL A 75 1.39 4.39 1.89
C VAL A 75 0.81 3.79 3.16
N THR A 76 0.47 4.65 4.12
CA THR A 76 -0.21 4.27 5.34
C THR A 76 -1.71 4.33 5.14
N LEU A 77 -2.42 3.29 5.56
CA LEU A 77 -3.87 3.18 5.42
C LEU A 77 -4.52 3.33 6.80
N SER A 78 -5.32 4.38 6.97
CA SER A 78 -6.11 4.55 8.19
C SER A 78 -7.19 3.47 8.29
N GLN A 79 -7.79 3.30 9.47
CA GLN A 79 -8.92 2.37 9.62
C GLN A 79 -10.08 2.71 8.67
N ALA A 80 -10.37 3.99 8.47
CA ALA A 80 -11.40 4.42 7.53
C ALA A 80 -11.06 4.01 6.08
N ASP A 81 -9.76 4.03 5.72
CA ASP A 81 -9.30 3.58 4.41
C ASP A 81 -9.46 2.06 4.26
N THR A 82 -9.08 1.29 5.29
CA THR A 82 -9.15 -0.19 5.24
C THR A 82 -10.58 -0.71 5.16
N LEU A 83 -11.55 0.00 5.75
CA LEU A 83 -12.98 -0.35 5.69
C LEU A 83 -13.62 -0.16 4.30
N LEU A 84 -12.91 0.46 3.35
CA LEU A 84 -13.38 0.58 1.97
C LEU A 84 -13.16 -0.70 1.16
N PHE A 85 -12.38 -1.64 1.68
CA PHE A 85 -12.05 -2.91 1.04
C PHE A 85 -12.91 -4.04 1.63
N GLU A 86 -13.23 -5.01 0.80
CA GLU A 86 -14.07 -6.15 1.16
C GLU A 86 -13.23 -7.43 1.05
N ALA A 87 -13.01 -8.14 2.16
CA ALA A 87 -12.54 -9.53 2.10
C ALA A 87 -13.78 -10.42 2.05
N ASP A 88 -14.00 -11.10 0.92
CA ASP A 88 -15.08 -12.10 0.79
C ASP A 88 -14.47 -13.51 0.77
N ASP A 89 -15.29 -14.53 0.47
CA ASP A 89 -14.83 -15.92 0.35
C ASP A 89 -13.81 -16.04 -0.81
N PRO A 90 -12.57 -16.52 -0.56
CA PRO A 90 -11.47 -16.55 -1.53
C PRO A 90 -11.75 -17.36 -2.82
N ALA A 91 -12.88 -18.06 -2.89
CA ALA A 91 -13.32 -18.84 -4.04
C ALA A 91 -13.61 -18.02 -5.31
N ASP A 92 -13.84 -16.70 -5.23
CA ASP A 92 -14.24 -15.88 -6.38
C ASP A 92 -13.14 -14.93 -6.92
N GLY A 93 -11.95 -14.95 -6.32
CA GLY A 93 -10.84 -14.06 -6.69
C GLY A 93 -11.11 -12.57 -6.39
N SER A 94 -12.10 -12.28 -5.54
CA SER A 94 -12.48 -10.91 -5.20
C SER A 94 -11.58 -10.25 -4.15
N ASP A 95 -10.67 -11.02 -3.56
CA ASP A 95 -9.63 -10.59 -2.63
C ASP A 95 -8.42 -9.94 -3.33
N ASP A 96 -8.41 -9.88 -4.67
CA ASP A 96 -7.35 -9.20 -5.40
C ASP A 96 -7.49 -7.68 -5.31
N VAL A 97 -6.55 -7.03 -4.63
CA VAL A 97 -6.38 -5.58 -4.65
C VAL A 97 -5.31 -5.20 -5.66
N ARG A 98 -5.62 -4.25 -6.54
CA ARG A 98 -4.69 -3.73 -7.55
C ARG A 98 -4.31 -2.30 -7.20
N VAL A 99 -3.01 -2.04 -7.16
CA VAL A 99 -2.47 -0.70 -6.90
C VAL A 99 -1.73 -0.19 -8.13
N GLN A 100 -1.93 1.07 -8.47
CA GLN A 100 -1.10 1.77 -9.44
C GLN A 100 -0.48 3.01 -8.79
N LEU A 101 0.85 3.11 -8.87
CA LEU A 101 1.55 4.33 -8.52
C LEU A 101 1.72 5.20 -9.76
N ARG A 102 1.42 6.49 -9.60
CA ARG A 102 1.62 7.53 -10.62
C ARG A 102 2.48 8.62 -10.04
N VAL A 103 3.60 8.92 -10.68
CA VAL A 103 4.60 9.88 -10.21
C VAL A 103 4.74 10.98 -11.24
N LYS A 104 4.85 12.22 -10.79
CA LYS A 104 5.24 13.37 -11.59
C LYS A 104 6.51 13.98 -11.01
N THR A 105 7.55 14.11 -11.82
CA THR A 105 8.80 14.75 -11.41
C THR A 105 8.67 16.28 -11.45
N ALA A 106 9.58 16.99 -10.77
CA ALA A 106 9.64 18.45 -10.79
C ALA A 106 9.88 19.00 -12.21
N ASN A 107 10.56 18.23 -13.06
CA ASN A 107 10.80 18.56 -14.46
C ASN A 107 9.55 18.35 -15.36
N GLY A 108 8.44 17.87 -14.79
CA GLY A 108 7.17 17.71 -15.49
C GLY A 108 6.98 16.34 -16.16
N GLU A 109 7.96 15.45 -16.06
CA GLU A 109 7.84 14.07 -16.57
C GLU A 109 6.85 13.28 -15.70
N ALA A 110 6.06 12.42 -16.34
CA ALA A 110 5.11 11.57 -15.67
C ALA A 110 5.42 10.09 -15.93
N ALA A 111 5.37 9.28 -14.88
CA ALA A 111 5.55 7.85 -14.94
C ALA A 111 4.42 7.15 -14.18
N ALA A 112 4.08 5.93 -14.59
CA ALA A 112 3.13 5.09 -13.89
C ALA A 112 3.64 3.65 -13.84
N THR A 113 3.36 2.96 -12.75
CA THR A 113 3.62 1.53 -12.66
C THR A 113 2.59 0.75 -13.49
N ARG A 114 2.92 -0.50 -13.82
CA ARG A 114 1.89 -1.51 -14.05
C ARG A 114 1.09 -1.72 -12.76
N TYR A 115 -0.06 -2.39 -12.85
CA TYR A 115 -0.78 -2.79 -11.65
C TYR A 115 0.08 -3.74 -10.81
N ILE A 116 0.21 -3.39 -9.54
CA ILE A 116 0.78 -4.21 -8.48
C ILE A 116 -0.40 -4.92 -7.85
N TYR A 117 -0.31 -6.24 -7.76
CA TYR A 117 -1.36 -7.08 -7.18
C TYR A 117 -0.98 -7.37 -5.74
N LEU A 118 -1.90 -7.09 -4.84
CA LEU A 118 -1.81 -7.31 -3.40
C LEU A 118 -2.97 -8.21 -3.00
N ASP A 119 -2.77 -8.99 -1.95
CA ASP A 119 -3.86 -9.68 -1.28
C ASP A 119 -4.67 -8.66 -0.48
N VAL A 120 -6.00 -8.79 -0.41
CA VAL A 120 -6.85 -7.92 0.40
C VAL A 120 -6.43 -7.95 1.88
N HIS A 121 -5.87 -9.05 2.36
CA HIS A 121 -5.35 -9.20 3.71
C HIS A 121 -4.03 -8.43 3.94
N ASP A 122 -3.33 -7.99 2.89
CA ASP A 122 -2.24 -7.02 2.99
C ASP A 122 -2.75 -5.58 3.20
N VAL A 123 -4.05 -5.36 2.97
CA VAL A 123 -4.72 -4.06 3.03
C VAL A 123 -5.64 -3.95 4.25
N ILE A 124 -6.44 -4.99 4.51
CA ILE A 124 -7.36 -5.10 5.64
C ILE A 124 -6.61 -5.67 6.85
N LYS A 125 -6.98 -5.22 8.06
CA LYS A 125 -6.56 -5.88 9.30
C LYS A 125 -7.58 -6.89 9.76
N GLU A 126 -7.11 -8.07 10.15
CA GLU A 126 -7.87 -8.94 11.03
C GLU A 126 -8.02 -8.31 12.44
N GLY A 127 -9.24 -8.26 12.96
CA GLY A 127 -9.53 -7.85 14.33
C GLY A 127 -9.83 -6.37 14.58
N VAL A 128 -10.10 -5.57 13.55
CA VAL A 128 -10.52 -4.16 13.69
C VAL A 128 -11.95 -3.97 13.20
N ILE A 129 -12.91 -4.08 14.13
CA ILE A 129 -14.29 -3.58 14.01
C ILE A 129 -14.51 -2.59 15.15
#